data_AF-A0A8K1FE49-F1
#
_entry.id   AF-A0A8K1FE49-F1
#
_cell.length_a   1.000
_cell.length_b   1.000
_cell.length_c   1.000
_cell.angle_alpha   90.00
_cell.angle_beta   90.00
_cell.angle_gamma   90.00
#
_symmetry.space_group_name_H-M   'P 1'
#
loop_
_entity.id
_entity.type
_entity.pdbx_description
1 polymer ?
#
loop_
_entity_poly.entity_id
_entity_poly.type
_entity_poly.pdbx_seq_one_letter_code
_entity_poly.pdbx_strand_id
1 'polypeptide(L)'
;MAVTAALPSALTYEVSVSTQLVDLDLQRTLLKQWLSPHWFRVVDNGLRRWFSLIASLWIATVGCCMTWLVYTDEPALSLMVVTTSSCVVVMLLLCCTLSVDVLWLLVQQHEFWFTTLFNTLHWSSLSLMYGDKRFVGCFFGWLHVQMALTIDANFSFHLQMARSSWMCFPDIVVTVVLALFNKLAGQRQLEIVVMGKTVGDLIDVLTLTSTTLIIFLLKILILKQRTASLTRSSSSSKVIPCVVAKTTLRLCPSTSVVGSIKLHSMYYCS
;
A
#
# COMPACT_ATOMS: atom_id res chain seq x y z
N MET A 1 25.63 8.40 -66.62
CA MET A 1 25.50 7.36 -65.58
C MET A 1 24.79 7.97 -64.39
N ALA A 2 23.49 7.72 -64.26
CA ALA A 2 22.70 8.17 -63.13
C ALA A 2 22.85 7.14 -62.00
N VAL A 3 23.46 7.55 -60.89
CA VAL A 3 23.47 6.77 -59.65
C VAL A 3 22.11 7.01 -58.98
N THR A 4 21.20 6.06 -59.16
CA THR A 4 19.95 6.00 -58.40
C THR A 4 20.29 5.69 -56.94
N ALA A 5 20.24 6.72 -56.09
CA ALA A 5 20.28 6.55 -54.65
C ALA A 5 19.02 5.76 -54.22
N ALA A 6 19.21 4.50 -53.84
CA ALA A 6 18.16 3.68 -53.24
C ALA A 6 17.75 4.31 -51.91
N LEU A 7 16.44 4.60 -51.75
CA LEU A 7 15.85 4.97 -50.47
C LEU A 7 16.18 3.87 -49.43
N PRO A 8 16.57 4.22 -48.19
CA PRO A 8 16.78 3.23 -47.16
C PRO A 8 15.46 2.53 -46.84
N SER A 9 15.50 1.20 -46.93
CA SER A 9 14.47 0.26 -46.50
C SER A 9 13.97 0.60 -45.09
N ALA A 10 12.66 0.46 -44.88
CA ALA A 10 12.01 0.68 -43.58
C ALA A 10 12.77 -0.04 -42.46
N LEU A 11 13.36 0.71 -41.53
CA LEU A 11 13.97 0.18 -40.31
C LEU A 11 12.87 -0.45 -39.46
N THR A 12 12.90 -1.78 -39.37
CA THR A 12 12.06 -2.54 -38.45
C THR A 12 12.75 -2.55 -37.09
N TYR A 13 12.04 -2.17 -36.03
CA TYR A 13 12.54 -2.22 -34.67
C TYR A 13 11.84 -3.35 -33.93
N GLU A 14 12.60 -4.23 -33.30
CA GLU A 14 12.10 -5.29 -32.43
C GLU A 14 12.15 -4.80 -30.97
N VAL A 15 11.03 -4.99 -30.27
CA VAL A 15 10.93 -4.63 -28.86
C VAL A 15 11.58 -5.74 -28.05
N SER A 16 12.82 -5.52 -27.61
CA SER A 16 13.53 -6.44 -26.71
C SER A 16 13.33 -6.02 -25.26
N VAL A 17 13.07 -6.98 -24.38
CA VAL A 17 13.00 -6.74 -22.93
C VAL A 17 14.44 -6.62 -22.43
N SER A 18 14.84 -5.42 -21.98
CA SER A 18 16.26 -5.15 -21.65
C SER A 18 16.75 -5.79 -20.34
N THR A 19 15.84 -6.30 -19.53
CA THR A 19 16.14 -6.95 -18.25
C THR A 19 15.25 -8.18 -18.15
N GLN A 20 15.84 -9.37 -18.00
CA GLN A 20 15.08 -10.58 -17.70
C GLN A 20 14.20 -10.29 -16.47
N LEU A 21 12.90 -10.61 -16.59
CA LEU A 21 11.99 -10.52 -15.45
C LEU A 21 12.52 -11.48 -14.38
N VAL A 22 12.66 -10.98 -13.15
CA VAL A 22 12.92 -11.85 -12.00
C VAL A 22 11.73 -12.77 -11.85
N ASP A 23 11.98 -14.09 -11.79
CA ASP A 23 10.95 -15.06 -11.48
C ASP A 23 10.36 -14.75 -10.10
N LEU A 24 9.10 -14.33 -10.09
CA LEU A 24 8.37 -13.91 -8.91
C LEU A 24 7.38 -15.01 -8.53
N ASP A 25 7.64 -15.74 -7.44
CA ASP A 25 6.66 -16.67 -6.88
C ASP A 25 5.62 -15.88 -6.07
N LEU A 26 4.55 -15.46 -6.75
CA LEU A 26 3.41 -14.81 -6.12
C LEU A 26 2.80 -15.67 -5.00
N GLN A 27 2.90 -16.99 -5.09
CA GLN A 27 2.33 -17.90 -4.09
C GLN A 27 3.20 -18.02 -2.84
N ARG A 28 4.42 -17.47 -2.83
CA ARG A 28 5.32 -17.48 -1.68
C ARG A 28 4.87 -16.48 -0.63
N THR A 29 3.87 -16.88 0.15
CA THR A 29 3.39 -16.15 1.33
C THR A 29 4.06 -16.68 2.60
N LEU A 30 4.10 -15.85 3.66
CA LEU A 30 4.55 -16.29 4.98
C LEU A 30 3.73 -17.49 5.47
N LEU A 31 2.43 -17.51 5.17
CA LEU A 31 1.55 -18.64 5.49
C LEU A 31 2.02 -19.96 4.86
N LYS A 32 2.45 -19.94 3.59
CA LYS A 32 2.94 -21.13 2.86
C LYS A 32 4.28 -21.64 3.41
N GLN A 33 5.11 -20.76 3.96
CA GLN A 33 6.38 -21.14 4.57
C GLN A 33 6.20 -21.84 5.93
N TRP A 34 5.16 -21.46 6.69
CA TRP A 34 4.95 -21.95 8.06
C TRP A 34 3.97 -23.13 8.14
N LEU A 35 3.02 -23.24 7.21
CA LEU A 35 1.99 -24.28 7.22
C LEU A 35 2.28 -25.41 6.24
N SER A 36 1.88 -26.64 6.62
CA SER A 36 1.93 -27.77 5.69
C SER A 36 0.96 -27.58 4.51
N PRO A 37 1.18 -28.22 3.35
CA PRO A 37 0.36 -28.02 2.15
C PRO A 37 -1.14 -28.36 2.32
N HIS A 38 -1.47 -29.23 3.29
CA HIS A 38 -2.85 -29.54 3.62
C HIS A 38 -3.51 -28.38 4.39
N TRP A 39 -2.87 -27.92 5.48
CA TRP A 39 -3.38 -26.82 6.29
C TRP A 39 -3.41 -25.49 5.54
N PHE A 40 -2.43 -25.23 4.68
CA PHE A 40 -2.42 -24.05 3.81
C PHE A 40 -3.70 -23.97 2.96
N ARG A 41 -4.11 -25.07 2.33
CA ARG A 41 -5.33 -25.09 1.51
C ARG A 41 -6.60 -24.86 2.33
N VAL A 42 -6.67 -25.43 3.52
CA VAL A 42 -7.81 -25.22 4.44
C VAL A 42 -7.90 -23.76 4.86
N VAL A 43 -6.77 -23.16 5.24
CA VAL A 43 -6.71 -21.76 5.68
C VAL A 43 -6.94 -20.80 4.52
N ASP A 44 -6.36 -21.01 3.35
CA ASP A 44 -6.57 -20.17 2.16
C ASP A 44 -8.04 -20.19 1.72
N ASN A 45 -8.68 -21.37 1.67
CA ASN A 45 -10.10 -21.49 1.38
C ASN A 45 -10.97 -20.80 2.43
N GLY A 46 -10.61 -20.94 3.72
CA GLY A 46 -11.26 -20.25 4.82
C GLY A 46 -11.15 -18.72 4.69
N LEU A 47 -9.93 -18.22 4.50
CA LEU A 47 -9.65 -16.80 4.31
C LEU A 47 -10.43 -16.25 3.12
N ARG A 48 -10.46 -16.93 1.97
CA ARG A 48 -11.26 -16.51 0.81
C ARG A 48 -12.75 -16.43 1.09
N ARG A 49 -13.31 -17.41 1.80
CA ARG A 49 -14.73 -17.44 2.17
C ARG A 49 -15.09 -16.31 3.14
N TRP A 50 -14.22 -16.05 4.12
CA TRP A 50 -14.48 -15.10 5.19
C TRP A 50 -13.86 -13.72 4.95
N PHE A 51 -13.16 -13.49 3.84
CA PHE A 51 -12.38 -12.27 3.65
C PHE A 51 -13.23 -11.01 3.71
N SER A 52 -14.42 -11.02 3.11
CA SER A 52 -15.33 -9.86 3.16
C SER A 52 -15.67 -9.48 4.61
N LEU A 53 -15.88 -10.48 5.46
CA LEU A 53 -16.12 -10.30 6.89
C LEU A 53 -14.85 -9.86 7.62
N ILE A 54 -13.70 -10.45 7.33
CA ILE A 54 -12.40 -10.04 7.91
C ILE A 54 -12.08 -8.57 7.56
N ALA A 55 -12.29 -8.16 6.31
CA ALA A 55 -12.09 -6.78 5.86
C ALA A 55 -13.09 -5.81 6.51
N SER A 56 -14.35 -6.23 6.68
CA SER A 56 -15.37 -5.41 7.35
C SER A 56 -15.07 -5.26 8.84
N LEU A 57 -14.65 -6.36 9.49
CA LEU A 57 -14.17 -6.37 10.87
C LEU A 57 -12.92 -5.50 11.00
N TRP A 58 -11.99 -5.54 10.05
CA TRP A 58 -10.82 -4.68 10.05
C TRP A 58 -11.22 -3.20 10.05
N ILE A 59 -12.08 -2.78 9.13
CA ILE A 59 -12.58 -1.39 9.05
C ILE A 59 -13.28 -0.99 10.36
N ALA A 60 -14.17 -1.84 10.88
CA ALA A 60 -14.88 -1.58 12.13
C ALA A 60 -13.90 -1.45 13.31
N THR A 61 -12.91 -2.34 13.39
CA THR A 61 -11.97 -2.36 14.51
C THR A 61 -11.01 -1.18 14.45
N VAL A 62 -10.52 -0.79 13.26
CA VAL A 62 -9.75 0.45 13.09
C VAL A 62 -10.60 1.66 13.48
N GLY A 63 -11.85 1.74 13.04
CA GLY A 63 -12.77 2.81 13.43
C GLY A 63 -12.92 2.90 14.95
N CYS A 64 -13.13 1.78 15.63
CA CYS A 64 -13.13 1.71 17.09
C CYS A 64 -11.77 2.14 17.69
N CYS A 65 -10.65 1.76 17.09
CA CYS A 65 -9.33 2.19 17.54
C CYS A 65 -9.14 3.70 17.40
N MET A 66 -9.68 4.32 16.35
CA MET A 66 -9.67 5.78 16.18
C MET A 66 -10.55 6.49 17.20
N THR A 67 -11.67 5.88 17.63
CA THR A 67 -12.46 6.47 18.72
C THR A 67 -11.70 6.56 20.04
N TRP A 68 -10.67 5.72 20.26
CA TRP A 68 -9.80 5.84 21.43
C TRP A 68 -8.98 7.13 21.45
N LEU A 69 -8.72 7.74 20.30
CA LEU A 69 -8.05 9.05 20.24
C LEU A 69 -8.91 10.17 20.86
N VAL A 70 -10.23 9.94 20.97
CA VAL A 70 -11.19 10.90 21.52
C VAL A 70 -11.49 10.57 22.99
N TYR A 71 -11.78 9.32 23.33
CA TYR A 71 -12.22 8.95 24.69
C TYR A 71 -11.07 8.70 25.68
N THR A 72 -11.15 9.29 26.86
CA THR A 72 -10.17 9.16 27.97
C THR A 72 -10.61 8.24 29.11
N ASP A 73 -11.89 7.92 29.20
CA ASP A 73 -12.48 7.41 30.43
C ASP A 73 -12.02 5.98 30.78
N GLU A 74 -11.65 5.79 32.04
CA GLU A 74 -11.25 4.53 32.69
C GLU A 74 -12.18 3.31 32.47
N PRO A 75 -13.53 3.41 32.50
CA PRO A 75 -14.42 2.25 32.34
C PRO A 75 -14.34 1.58 30.96
N ALA A 76 -13.63 2.17 30.00
CA ALA A 76 -13.50 1.63 28.66
C ALA A 76 -12.28 0.69 28.46
N LEU A 77 -11.51 0.41 29.52
CA LEU A 77 -10.29 -0.43 29.43
C LEU A 77 -10.58 -1.84 28.90
N SER A 78 -11.67 -2.48 29.35
CA SER A 78 -12.05 -3.82 28.88
C SER A 78 -12.39 -3.84 27.39
N LEU A 79 -13.14 -2.83 26.92
CA LEU A 79 -13.46 -2.65 25.51
C LEU A 79 -12.20 -2.34 24.69
N MET A 80 -11.26 -1.59 25.24
CA MET A 80 -9.96 -1.34 24.62
C MET A 80 -9.17 -2.64 24.47
N VAL A 81 -9.09 -3.48 25.50
CA VAL A 81 -8.40 -4.78 25.40
C VAL A 81 -9.05 -5.70 24.37
N VAL A 82 -10.39 -5.75 24.33
CA VAL A 82 -11.11 -6.57 23.34
C VAL A 82 -10.90 -6.06 21.92
N THR A 83 -11.03 -4.75 21.69
CA THR A 83 -10.84 -4.17 20.34
C THR A 83 -9.39 -4.24 19.87
N THR A 84 -8.42 -4.05 20.76
CA THR A 84 -7.00 -4.15 20.41
C THR A 84 -6.58 -5.59 20.12
N SER A 85 -7.04 -6.56 20.91
CA SER A 85 -6.76 -7.98 20.67
C SER A 85 -7.35 -8.47 19.35
N SER A 86 -8.59 -8.09 19.02
CA SER A 86 -9.19 -8.43 17.72
C SER A 86 -8.42 -7.79 16.56
N CYS A 87 -7.99 -6.53 16.71
CA CYS A 87 -7.15 -5.83 15.74
C CYS A 87 -5.84 -6.58 15.46
N VAL A 88 -5.13 -7.01 16.51
CA VAL A 88 -3.86 -7.75 16.37
C VAL A 88 -4.08 -9.05 15.62
N VAL A 89 -5.13 -9.81 15.95
CA VAL A 89 -5.43 -11.08 15.26
C VAL A 89 -5.70 -10.86 13.78
N VAL A 90 -6.56 -9.90 13.43
CA VAL A 90 -6.88 -9.58 12.03
C VAL A 90 -5.64 -9.09 11.28
N MET A 91 -4.81 -8.26 11.91
CA MET A 91 -3.55 -7.78 11.33
C MET A 91 -2.58 -8.91 11.05
N LEU A 92 -2.35 -9.80 12.01
CA LEU A 92 -1.46 -10.95 11.82
C LEU A 92 -1.93 -11.82 10.65
N LEU A 93 -3.24 -12.09 10.56
CA LEU A 93 -3.81 -12.84 9.45
C LEU A 93 -3.54 -12.14 8.11
N LEU A 94 -3.80 -10.83 8.01
CA LEU A 94 -3.56 -10.06 6.78
C LEU A 94 -2.07 -10.01 6.41
N CYS A 95 -1.18 -9.81 7.38
CA CYS A 95 0.28 -9.84 7.17
C CYS A 95 0.76 -11.20 6.68
N CYS A 96 0.22 -12.31 7.20
CA CYS A 96 0.56 -13.65 6.75
C CYS A 96 0.17 -13.93 5.29
N THR A 97 -0.80 -13.18 4.74
CA THR A 97 -1.21 -13.30 3.33
C THR A 97 -0.35 -12.52 2.34
N LEU A 98 0.58 -11.68 2.82
CA LEU A 98 1.47 -10.92 1.95
C LEU A 98 2.45 -11.85 1.22
N SER A 99 2.62 -11.63 -0.08
CA SER A 99 3.68 -12.25 -0.88
C SER A 99 5.02 -11.64 -0.48
N VAL A 100 5.96 -12.50 -0.06
CA VAL A 100 7.28 -12.09 0.43
C VAL A 100 8.11 -11.45 -0.69
N ASP A 101 8.07 -12.04 -1.89
CA ASP A 101 8.88 -11.57 -3.02
C ASP A 101 8.38 -10.21 -3.54
N VAL A 102 7.06 -10.00 -3.56
CA VAL A 102 6.48 -8.69 -3.91
C VAL A 102 6.77 -7.64 -2.83
N LEU A 103 6.70 -8.02 -1.55
CA LEU A 103 7.06 -7.13 -0.45
C LEU A 103 8.53 -6.71 -0.55
N TRP A 104 9.43 -7.64 -0.87
CA TRP A 104 10.84 -7.35 -1.09
C TRP A 104 11.07 -6.33 -2.21
N LEU A 105 10.39 -6.50 -3.35
CA LEU A 105 10.43 -5.52 -4.44
C LEU A 105 9.89 -4.15 -4.03
N LEU A 106 8.82 -4.13 -3.22
CA LEU A 106 8.22 -2.90 -2.73
C LEU A 106 9.19 -2.13 -1.83
N VAL A 107 9.88 -2.84 -0.94
CA VAL A 107 10.90 -2.29 -0.03
C VAL A 107 12.11 -1.75 -0.79
N GLN A 108 12.39 -2.21 -2.01
CA GLN A 108 13.46 -1.62 -2.82
C GLN A 108 13.09 -0.28 -3.46
N GLN A 109 11.80 0.10 -3.47
CA GLN A 109 11.37 1.35 -4.07
C GLN A 109 11.58 2.53 -3.13
N HIS A 110 12.19 3.60 -3.64
CA HIS A 110 12.33 4.85 -2.89
C HIS A 110 10.96 5.43 -2.48
N GLU A 111 9.94 5.33 -3.35
CA GLU A 111 8.58 5.82 -3.04
C GLU A 111 8.01 5.12 -1.79
N PHE A 112 8.28 3.82 -1.60
CA PHE A 112 7.80 3.08 -0.43
C PHE A 112 8.41 3.59 0.87
N TRP A 113 9.74 3.79 0.91
CA TRP A 113 10.42 4.33 2.09
C TRP A 113 10.01 5.77 2.38
N PHE A 114 9.86 6.58 1.34
CA PHE A 114 9.38 7.96 1.48
C PHE A 114 8.01 7.97 2.16
N THR A 115 7.02 7.23 1.65
CA THR A 115 5.69 7.22 2.26
C THR A 115 5.67 6.56 3.64
N THR A 116 6.47 5.51 3.87
CA THR A 116 6.61 4.87 5.19
C THR A 116 7.22 5.82 6.22
N LEU A 117 8.20 6.63 5.83
CA LEU A 117 8.79 7.65 6.70
C LEU A 117 7.75 8.69 7.10
N PHE A 118 7.01 9.23 6.13
CA PHE A 118 5.93 10.19 6.39
C PHE A 118 4.81 9.61 7.24
N ASN A 119 4.45 8.33 7.02
CA ASN A 119 3.49 7.60 7.85
C ASN A 119 3.99 7.50 9.29
N THR A 120 5.26 7.12 9.47
CA THR A 120 5.89 7.01 10.78
C THR A 120 5.93 8.37 11.49
N LEU A 121 6.34 9.43 10.79
CA LEU A 121 6.37 10.80 11.33
C LEU A 121 4.97 11.28 11.73
N HIS A 122 3.94 10.99 10.93
CA HIS A 122 2.56 11.39 11.24
C HIS A 122 2.08 10.76 12.55
N TRP A 123 2.12 9.43 12.66
CA TRP A 123 1.61 8.73 13.83
C TRP A 123 2.51 8.87 15.05
N SER A 124 3.83 9.03 14.88
CA SER A 124 4.72 9.34 16.00
C SER A 124 4.46 10.75 16.53
N SER A 125 4.24 11.73 15.66
CA SER A 125 3.90 13.10 16.07
C SER A 125 2.62 13.11 16.87
N LEU A 126 1.59 12.42 16.37
CA LEU A 126 0.31 12.29 17.06
C LEU A 126 0.45 11.56 18.42
N SER A 127 1.22 10.49 18.46
CA SER A 127 1.51 9.76 19.71
C SER A 127 2.21 10.63 20.74
N LEU A 128 3.15 11.48 20.31
CA LEU A 128 3.85 12.43 21.19
C LEU A 128 2.89 13.52 21.70
N MET A 129 1.96 14.00 20.87
CA MET A 129 0.93 14.97 21.29
C MET A 129 0.04 14.42 22.41
N TYR A 130 -0.34 13.15 22.35
CA TYR A 130 -1.20 12.55 23.36
C TYR A 130 -0.46 12.16 24.63
N GLY A 131 0.76 11.60 24.53
CA GLY A 131 1.59 11.28 25.69
C GLY A 131 1.00 10.28 26.69
N ASP A 132 -0.07 9.56 26.31
CA ASP A 132 -0.84 8.67 27.18
C ASP A 132 -1.21 7.36 26.45
N LYS A 133 -2.10 6.55 27.04
CA LYS A 133 -2.60 5.26 26.51
C LYS A 133 -3.14 5.32 25.07
N ARG A 134 -3.43 6.50 24.53
CA ARG A 134 -3.89 6.70 23.14
C ARG A 134 -2.81 6.40 22.09
N PHE A 135 -1.55 6.22 22.49
CA PHE A 135 -0.48 5.74 21.58
C PHE A 135 -0.87 4.42 20.91
N VAL A 136 -1.68 3.58 21.57
CA VAL A 136 -2.16 2.32 21.01
C VAL A 136 -3.03 2.55 19.78
N GLY A 137 -3.92 3.54 19.81
CA GLY A 137 -4.71 3.95 18.64
C GLY A 137 -3.83 4.47 17.51
N CYS A 138 -2.78 5.23 17.84
CA CYS A 138 -1.81 5.72 16.86
C CYS A 138 -1.05 4.57 16.18
N PHE A 139 -0.69 3.53 16.92
CA PHE A 139 -0.03 2.34 16.37
C PHE A 139 -0.93 1.58 15.38
N PHE A 140 -2.22 1.41 15.69
CA PHE A 140 -3.16 0.79 14.74
C PHE A 140 -3.43 1.67 13.52
N GLY A 141 -3.47 2.99 13.68
CA GLY A 141 -3.52 3.92 12.56
C GLY A 141 -2.30 3.80 11.65
N TRP A 142 -1.10 3.72 12.24
CA TRP A 142 0.15 3.49 11.51
C TRP A 142 0.11 2.20 10.72
N LEU A 143 -0.30 1.10 11.36
CA LEU A 143 -0.46 -0.19 10.70
C LEU A 143 -1.50 -0.14 9.58
N HIS A 144 -2.62 0.57 9.78
CA HIS A 144 -3.66 0.69 8.76
C HIS A 144 -3.13 1.33 7.48
N VAL A 145 -2.43 2.46 7.61
CA VAL A 145 -1.81 3.13 6.47
C VAL A 145 -0.71 2.25 5.87
N GLN A 146 0.11 1.58 6.69
CA GLN A 146 1.18 0.71 6.19
C GLN A 146 0.62 -0.46 5.36
N MET A 147 -0.48 -1.07 5.81
CA MET A 147 -1.18 -2.12 5.06
C MET A 147 -1.77 -1.63 3.74
N ALA A 148 -2.23 -0.38 3.70
CA ALA A 148 -2.67 0.26 2.46
C ALA A 148 -1.50 0.55 1.50
N LEU A 149 -0.27 0.73 1.99
CA LEU A 149 0.94 0.84 1.16
C LEU A 149 1.41 -0.52 0.65
N THR A 150 1.30 -1.58 1.45
CA THR A 150 1.72 -2.94 1.08
C THR A 150 0.65 -3.74 0.34
N ILE A 151 -0.43 -3.10 -0.09
CA ILE A 151 -1.55 -3.71 -0.81
C ILE A 151 -1.12 -4.47 -2.07
N ASP A 152 -0.04 -4.05 -2.74
CA ASP A 152 0.48 -4.72 -3.94
C ASP A 152 1.01 -6.12 -3.64
N ALA A 153 1.53 -6.33 -2.43
CA ALA A 153 1.95 -7.65 -1.97
C ALA A 153 0.77 -8.57 -1.63
N ASN A 154 -0.47 -8.04 -1.53
CA ASN A 154 -1.67 -8.83 -1.27
C ASN A 154 -2.51 -9.07 -2.54
N PHE A 155 -1.96 -9.86 -3.47
CA PHE A 155 -2.60 -10.15 -4.75
C PHE A 155 -3.93 -10.91 -4.60
N SER A 156 -4.06 -11.79 -3.60
CA SER A 156 -5.25 -12.63 -3.42
C SER A 156 -6.49 -11.84 -3.01
N PHE A 157 -6.31 -10.68 -2.37
CA PHE A 157 -7.39 -9.89 -1.78
C PHE A 157 -7.36 -8.41 -2.16
N HIS A 158 -6.70 -8.10 -3.27
CA HIS A 158 -6.42 -6.73 -3.72
C HIS A 158 -7.66 -5.82 -3.76
N LEU A 159 -8.82 -6.31 -4.22
CA LEU A 159 -10.04 -5.50 -4.32
C LEU A 159 -10.61 -5.09 -2.95
N GLN A 160 -10.58 -6.00 -1.98
CA GLN A 160 -11.12 -5.76 -0.65
C GLN A 160 -10.15 -4.89 0.18
N MET A 161 -8.85 -5.13 0.05
CA MET A 161 -7.81 -4.26 0.63
C MET A 161 -7.84 -2.85 0.02
N ALA A 162 -8.16 -2.71 -1.27
CA ALA A 162 -8.32 -1.40 -1.90
C ALA A 162 -9.51 -0.65 -1.30
N ARG A 163 -10.62 -1.36 -0.99
CA ARG A 163 -11.79 -0.77 -0.34
C ARG A 163 -11.48 -0.31 1.09
N SER A 164 -10.72 -1.08 1.87
CA SER A 164 -10.31 -0.62 3.21
C SER A 164 -9.32 0.55 3.14
N SER A 165 -8.46 0.59 2.13
CA SER A 165 -7.51 1.70 1.94
C SER A 165 -8.19 3.06 1.72
N TRP A 166 -9.43 3.09 1.21
CA TRP A 166 -10.23 4.32 1.15
C TRP A 166 -10.56 4.89 2.54
N MET A 167 -10.54 4.07 3.58
CA MET A 167 -10.79 4.50 4.95
C MET A 167 -9.57 5.15 5.60
N CYS A 168 -8.37 5.03 5.02
CA CYS A 168 -7.20 5.74 5.54
C CYS A 168 -7.33 7.27 5.45
N PHE A 169 -8.07 7.79 4.47
CA PHE A 169 -8.27 9.25 4.33
C PHE A 169 -9.08 9.87 5.46
N PRO A 170 -10.31 9.39 5.76
CA PRO A 170 -11.06 9.95 6.87
C PRO A 170 -10.29 9.80 8.19
N ASP A 171 -9.54 8.71 8.39
CA ASP A 171 -8.67 8.55 9.55
C ASP A 171 -7.66 9.71 9.67
N ILE A 172 -6.88 9.98 8.62
CA ILE A 172 -5.88 11.07 8.60
C ILE A 172 -6.55 12.45 8.76
N VAL A 173 -7.73 12.67 8.16
CA VAL A 173 -8.45 13.94 8.30
C VAL A 173 -8.93 14.14 9.74
N VAL A 174 -9.48 13.10 10.37
CA VAL A 174 -9.94 13.14 11.75
C VAL A 174 -8.79 13.43 12.70
N THR A 175 -7.61 12.83 12.51
CA THR A 175 -6.44 13.10 13.38
C THR A 175 -5.97 14.55 13.30
N VAL A 176 -5.94 15.15 12.10
CA VAL A 176 -5.62 16.58 11.93
C VAL A 176 -6.66 17.47 12.61
N VAL A 177 -7.95 17.18 12.40
CA VAL A 177 -9.04 17.95 13.01
C VAL A 177 -8.95 17.89 14.54
N LEU A 178 -8.74 16.70 15.11
CA LEU A 178 -8.55 16.52 16.55
C LEU A 178 -7.33 17.28 17.08
N ALA A 179 -6.21 17.25 16.36
CA ALA A 179 -5.00 17.99 16.72
C ALA A 179 -5.24 19.52 16.71
N LEU A 180 -5.97 20.04 15.72
CA LEU A 180 -6.35 21.46 15.64
C LEU A 180 -7.31 21.85 16.77
N PHE A 181 -8.28 21.00 17.10
CA PHE A 181 -9.17 21.25 18.25
C PHE A 181 -8.40 21.27 19.57
N ASN A 182 -7.46 20.35 19.78
CA ASN A 182 -6.60 20.35 20.98
C ASN A 182 -5.75 21.62 21.05
N LYS A 183 -5.28 22.15 19.90
CA LYS A 183 -4.60 23.44 19.81
C LYS A 183 -5.48 24.59 20.29
N LEU A 184 -6.70 24.66 19.76
CA LEU A 184 -7.68 25.71 20.11
C LEU A 184 -8.12 25.63 21.57
N ALA A 185 -8.17 24.42 22.14
CA ALA A 185 -8.47 24.19 23.55
C ALA A 185 -7.32 24.56 24.49
N GLY A 186 -6.17 25.01 23.98
CA GLY A 186 -5.03 25.44 24.79
C GLY A 186 -4.28 24.30 25.48
N GLN A 187 -4.38 23.07 24.99
CA GLN A 187 -3.59 21.95 25.53
C GLN A 187 -2.09 22.13 25.23
N ARG A 188 -1.24 21.61 26.13
CA ARG A 188 0.22 21.72 26.08
C ARG A 188 0.76 21.40 24.69
N GLN A 189 1.40 22.39 24.06
CA GLN A 189 2.10 22.20 22.80
C GLN A 189 3.50 21.66 23.09
N LEU A 190 3.85 20.55 22.42
CA LEU A 190 5.23 20.08 22.37
C LEU A 190 5.92 20.80 21.23
N GLU A 191 6.82 21.70 21.57
CA GLU A 191 7.73 22.32 20.62
C GLU A 191 8.85 21.32 20.27
N ILE A 192 8.99 20.95 18.99
CA ILE A 192 10.14 20.16 18.55
C ILE A 192 11.26 21.14 18.18
N VAL A 193 12.37 21.06 18.91
CA VAL A 193 13.63 21.67 18.49
C VAL A 193 14.26 20.76 17.44
N VAL A 194 14.06 21.07 16.16
CA VAL A 194 14.75 20.38 15.07
C VAL A 194 16.15 21.00 14.90
N MET A 195 17.16 20.14 14.77
CA MET A 195 18.60 20.47 14.73
C MET A 195 18.91 21.87 14.17
N GLY A 196 19.34 22.78 15.05
CA GLY A 196 20.18 23.91 14.66
C GLY A 196 19.64 25.32 14.84
N LYS A 197 18.36 25.53 15.24
CA LYS A 197 17.77 26.78 15.82
C LYS A 197 16.27 26.99 15.50
N THR A 198 15.66 26.15 14.67
CA THR A 198 14.23 26.31 14.32
C THR A 198 13.34 25.53 15.27
N VAL A 199 12.55 26.25 16.06
CA VAL A 199 11.45 25.71 16.85
C VAL A 199 10.28 25.48 15.89
N GLY A 200 9.97 24.21 15.61
CA GLY A 200 8.82 23.83 14.79
C GLY A 200 7.67 23.37 15.69
N ASP A 201 6.45 23.84 15.39
CA ASP A 201 5.24 23.32 16.03
C ASP A 201 4.98 21.89 15.54
N LEU A 202 4.75 20.96 16.47
CA LEU A 202 4.39 19.58 16.18
C LEU A 202 3.13 19.48 15.30
N ILE A 203 2.24 20.46 15.39
CA ILE A 203 1.03 20.55 14.57
C ILE A 203 1.34 20.88 13.12
N ASP A 204 2.38 21.67 12.85
CA ASP A 204 2.82 21.98 11.49
C ASP A 204 3.41 20.72 10.84
N VAL A 205 4.20 19.96 11.60
CA VAL A 205 4.71 18.65 11.17
C VAL A 205 3.56 17.68 10.89
N LEU A 206 2.56 17.62 11.79
CA LEU A 206 1.39 16.77 11.60
C LEU A 206 0.60 17.18 10.35
N THR A 207 0.39 18.46 10.12
CA THR A 207 -0.36 18.98 8.96
C THR A 207 0.38 18.69 7.65
N LEU A 208 1.70 18.91 7.62
CA LEU A 208 2.55 18.63 6.46
C LEU A 208 2.57 17.12 6.15
N THR A 209 2.74 16.28 7.17
CA THR A 209 2.76 14.83 6.97
C THR A 209 1.41 14.30 6.52
N SER A 210 0.31 14.82 7.07
CA SER A 210 -1.06 14.45 6.69
C SER A 210 -1.38 14.80 5.23
N THR A 211 -1.09 16.04 4.82
CA THR A 211 -1.33 16.49 3.45
C THR A 211 -0.53 15.66 2.46
N THR A 212 0.75 15.39 2.77
CA THR A 212 1.60 14.53 1.97
C THR A 212 1.01 13.12 1.86
N LEU A 213 0.66 12.48 2.98
CA LEU A 213 0.08 11.14 2.99
C LEU A 213 -1.22 11.06 2.18
N ILE A 214 -2.12 12.04 2.32
CA ILE A 214 -3.36 12.11 1.53
C ILE A 214 -3.05 12.14 0.03
N ILE A 215 -2.11 12.98 -0.41
CA ILE A 215 -1.74 13.07 -1.83
C ILE A 215 -1.18 11.73 -2.33
N PHE A 216 -0.29 11.09 -1.57
CA PHE A 216 0.31 9.82 -1.95
C PHE A 216 -0.72 8.68 -1.98
N LEU A 217 -1.56 8.56 -0.96
CA LEU A 217 -2.64 7.55 -0.92
C LEU A 217 -3.63 7.75 -2.06
N LEU A 218 -3.97 9.00 -2.40
CA LEU A 218 -4.85 9.33 -3.51
C LEU A 218 -4.21 8.94 -4.85
N LYS A 219 -2.93 9.25 -5.06
CA LYS A 219 -2.17 8.80 -6.24
C LYS A 219 -2.22 7.28 -6.37
N ILE A 220 -1.93 6.55 -5.30
CA ILE A 220 -1.94 5.07 -5.27
C ILE A 220 -3.33 4.54 -5.64
N LEU A 221 -4.40 5.10 -5.06
CA LEU A 221 -5.77 4.63 -5.30
C LEU A 221 -6.29 4.96 -6.69
N ILE A 222 -6.00 6.15 -7.22
CA ILE A 222 -6.35 6.52 -8.60
C ILE A 222 -5.65 5.59 -9.59
N LEU A 223 -4.35 5.35 -9.41
CA LEU A 223 -3.59 4.44 -10.27
C LEU A 223 -4.22 3.04 -10.23
N LYS A 224 -4.52 2.52 -9.05
CA LYS A 224 -5.16 1.21 -8.88
C LYS A 224 -6.54 1.12 -9.51
N GLN A 225 -7.38 2.14 -9.34
CA GLN A 225 -8.71 2.18 -9.97
C GLN A 225 -8.59 2.15 -11.50
N ARG A 226 -7.66 2.91 -12.07
CA ARG A 226 -7.40 2.91 -13.52
C ARG A 226 -6.96 1.53 -14.00
N THR A 227 -6.08 0.85 -13.28
CA THR A 227 -5.64 -0.49 -13.72
C THR A 227 -6.71 -1.57 -13.52
N ALA A 228 -7.53 -1.44 -12.48
CA ALA A 228 -8.71 -2.28 -12.28
C ALA A 228 -9.77 -2.07 -13.38
N SER A 229 -9.96 -0.85 -13.89
CA SER A 229 -10.86 -0.60 -15.01
C SER A 229 -10.34 -1.17 -16.33
N LEU A 230 -9.03 -1.09 -16.57
CA LEU A 230 -8.40 -1.64 -17.78
C LEU A 230 -8.49 -3.18 -17.82
N THR A 231 -8.27 -3.84 -16.69
CA THR A 231 -8.33 -5.31 -16.57
C THR A 231 -9.75 -5.87 -16.72
N ARG A 232 -10.79 -5.12 -16.30
CA ARG A 232 -12.19 -5.51 -16.56
C ARG A 232 -12.56 -5.51 -18.04
N SER A 233 -11.83 -4.77 -18.88
CA SER A 233 -12.09 -4.68 -20.32
C SER A 233 -11.48 -5.83 -21.12
N SER A 234 -10.53 -6.59 -20.57
CA SER A 234 -9.88 -7.73 -21.24
C SER A 234 -10.42 -9.06 -20.71
N SER A 235 -11.46 -9.60 -21.34
CA SER A 235 -12.20 -10.77 -20.83
C SER A 235 -11.46 -12.12 -20.90
N SER A 236 -10.26 -12.20 -21.48
CA SER A 236 -9.59 -13.49 -21.72
C SER A 236 -8.25 -13.70 -21.01
N SER A 237 -7.68 -12.72 -20.30
CA SER A 237 -6.47 -12.95 -19.49
C SER A 237 -6.51 -12.25 -18.14
N LYS A 238 -6.15 -12.99 -17.08
CA LYS A 238 -5.94 -12.45 -15.74
C LYS A 238 -4.60 -11.70 -15.73
N VAL A 239 -4.59 -10.46 -16.20
CA VAL A 239 -3.44 -9.58 -16.04
C VAL A 239 -3.48 -9.01 -14.62
N ILE A 240 -2.51 -9.37 -13.79
CA ILE A 240 -2.32 -8.75 -12.47
C ILE A 240 -1.37 -7.57 -12.68
N PRO A 241 -1.84 -6.32 -12.55
CA PRO A 241 -0.97 -5.17 -12.71
C PRO A 241 -0.05 -5.02 -11.50
N CYS A 242 1.21 -5.40 -11.65
CA CYS A 242 2.25 -5.04 -10.69
C CYS A 242 2.72 -3.61 -11.02
N VAL A 243 2.33 -2.63 -10.22
CA VAL A 243 2.76 -1.21 -10.37
C VAL A 243 4.28 -1.07 -10.22
N VAL A 244 4.92 -2.05 -9.59
CA VAL A 244 6.35 -2.03 -9.19
C VAL A 244 7.28 -2.58 -10.28
N ALA A 245 6.80 -3.37 -11.23
CA ALA A 245 7.65 -3.96 -12.28
C ALA A 245 7.74 -3.02 -13.49
N LYS A 246 8.60 -2.00 -13.40
CA LYS A 246 8.97 -1.20 -14.57
C LYS A 246 9.89 -2.03 -15.47
N THR A 247 9.34 -2.71 -16.46
CA THR A 247 10.15 -3.32 -17.52
C THR A 247 10.57 -2.22 -18.50
N THR A 248 11.86 -1.90 -18.54
CA THR A 248 12.42 -1.06 -19.60
C THR A 248 12.42 -1.82 -20.91
N LEU A 249 11.52 -1.44 -21.82
CA LEU A 249 11.52 -1.93 -23.19
C LEU A 249 12.59 -1.18 -23.98
N ARG A 250 13.52 -1.89 -24.61
CA ARG A 250 14.48 -1.31 -25.55
C ARG A 250 14.11 -1.73 -26.95
N LEU A 251 13.90 -0.73 -27.81
CA LEU A 251 13.76 -0.94 -29.25
C LEU A 251 15.14 -1.24 -29.82
N CYS A 252 15.37 -2.47 -30.24
CA CYS A 252 16.57 -2.87 -30.96
C CYS A 252 16.25 -2.90 -32.45
N PRO A 253 17.10 -2.36 -33.33
CA PRO A 253 16.89 -2.48 -34.77
C PRO A 253 16.95 -3.96 -35.18
N SER A 254 15.90 -4.45 -35.85
CA SER A 254 15.79 -5.82 -36.34
C SER A 254 16.08 -5.84 -37.84
N THR A 255 16.89 -6.81 -38.28
CA THR A 255 17.27 -6.96 -39.69
C THR A 255 16.30 -7.84 -40.47
N SER A 256 15.18 -8.29 -39.87
CA SER A 256 14.22 -9.20 -40.50
C SER A 256 12.84 -8.58 -40.68
N VAL A 257 12.40 -8.51 -41.94
CA VAL A 257 11.03 -8.12 -42.34
C VAL A 257 10.09 -9.28 -42.08
N VAL A 258 9.48 -9.33 -40.89
CA VAL A 258 8.35 -10.22 -40.59
C VAL A 258 7.26 -9.42 -39.89
N GLY A 259 6.01 -9.70 -40.28
CA GLY A 259 4.84 -8.85 -40.10
C GLY A 259 4.40 -8.58 -38.66
N SER A 260 3.61 -7.50 -38.56
CA SER A 260 2.75 -7.05 -37.47
C SER A 260 2.93 -7.72 -36.10
N ILE A 261 3.70 -7.06 -35.23
CA ILE A 261 3.72 -7.35 -33.79
C ILE A 261 2.43 -6.79 -33.18
N LYS A 262 1.43 -7.64 -32.95
CA LYS A 262 0.46 -7.41 -31.88
C LYS A 262 1.25 -7.43 -30.57
N LEU A 263 1.33 -6.28 -29.90
CA LEU A 263 1.80 -6.17 -28.52
C LEU A 263 0.84 -6.93 -27.61
N HIS A 264 0.96 -8.26 -27.58
CA HIS A 264 0.52 -9.04 -26.43
C HIS A 264 1.52 -8.74 -25.33
N SER A 265 1.11 -7.92 -24.38
CA SER A 265 1.71 -7.87 -23.06
C SER A 265 1.52 -9.25 -22.42
N MET A 266 2.41 -10.18 -22.76
CA MET A 266 2.48 -11.53 -22.22
C MET A 266 3.17 -11.46 -20.87
N TYR A 267 2.37 -11.51 -19.81
CA TYR A 267 2.84 -11.89 -18.50
C TYR A 267 2.62 -13.40 -18.40
N TYR A 268 3.70 -14.18 -18.42
CA TYR A 268 3.63 -15.59 -18.06
C TYR A 268 3.51 -15.67 -16.53
N CYS A 269 2.36 -16.14 -16.07
CA CYS A 269 2.18 -16.67 -14.72
C CYS A 269 2.31 -18.19 -14.84
N SER A 270 3.39 -18.76 -14.29
CA SER A 270 3.48 -20.20 -14.02
C SER A 270 2.79 -20.54 -12.71
#